data_AF-A0A852TNE5-F1
#
_entry.id   AF-A0A852TNE5-F1
#
_cell.length_a   1.000
_cell.length_b   1.000
_cell.length_c   1.000
_cell.angle_alpha   90.00
_cell.angle_beta   90.00
_cell.angle_gamma   90.00
#
_symmetry.space_group_name_H-M   'P 1'
#
loop_
_entity.id
_entity.type
_entity.pdbx_description
1 polymer ?
#
loop_
_entity_poly.entity_id
_entity_poly.type
_entity_poly.pdbx_seq_one_letter_code
_entity_poly.pdbx_strand_id
1 'polypeptide(L)'
;MNKMRKNLLTGCFSLAMAAAFVAIPVTANAEEKLKEGEKFELTILQTNDFHGHVDDIVTLDDGTVHHNSIAKYNTIIEDVRNVEENVLLVDGGDVFLRGEFQAGQGELETSLLKAMDYDAMVLGNNDFRVYPAGEGTPYSLYEQLKNYHRNVNFPILTGNVINKETGKYIQNVKPWKGFTFNGVQVGLIGLTSMKPEIRGWNDVADLDFIEPVEALNALLPEVSEKSDINIVLSHAGNPEDHNLAQVPGVSAVLGADTHKVIETPEYEFNGEVMVPITQAGGEQENYLGRLDLTFEVVDGQMKLVESDGFLYDVTNVSADPEIQAIIDQYRAEMNAQ
;
A
#
# COMPACT_ATOMS: atom_id res chain seq x y z
N MET A 1 -35.47 -61.57 63.47
CA MET A 1 -34.74 -60.59 64.31
C MET A 1 -33.48 -60.15 63.57
N ASN A 2 -33.34 -58.84 63.38
CA ASN A 2 -32.16 -58.03 63.02
C ASN A 2 -31.13 -58.60 62.03
N LYS A 3 -31.13 -58.12 60.77
CA LYS A 3 -30.49 -56.89 60.24
C LYS A 3 -28.96 -56.93 60.20
N MET A 4 -28.48 -56.90 58.95
CA MET A 4 -27.56 -55.92 58.36
C MET A 4 -26.17 -56.39 57.86
N ARG A 5 -25.96 -55.93 56.61
CA ARG A 5 -24.72 -55.62 55.88
C ARG A 5 -23.98 -56.79 55.21
N LYS A 6 -24.18 -56.88 53.89
CA LYS A 6 -23.19 -57.37 52.93
C LYS A 6 -22.64 -56.17 52.16
N ASN A 7 -21.31 -56.07 52.11
CA ASN A 7 -20.55 -55.19 51.24
C ASN A 7 -19.97 -56.00 50.08
N LEU A 8 -19.99 -55.35 48.90
CA LEU A 8 -19.00 -55.31 47.81
C LEU A 8 -18.33 -56.62 47.34
N LEU A 9 -18.33 -56.86 46.03
CA LEU A 9 -17.21 -56.44 45.17
C LEU A 9 -17.56 -56.49 43.67
N THR A 10 -17.32 -55.34 43.06
CA THR A 10 -16.89 -54.96 41.69
C THR A 10 -16.74 -56.02 40.59
N GLY A 11 -17.32 -55.72 39.41
CA GLY A 11 -16.98 -56.32 38.12
C GLY A 11 -17.39 -55.39 36.97
N CYS A 12 -16.41 -54.96 36.18
CA CYS A 12 -16.48 -53.98 35.09
C CYS A 12 -17.44 -54.37 33.95
N PHE A 13 -18.17 -53.39 33.42
CA PHE A 13 -18.63 -53.38 32.02
C PHE A 13 -18.46 -51.99 31.43
N SER A 14 -17.64 -51.92 30.40
CA SER A 14 -17.39 -50.77 29.53
C SER A 14 -18.63 -50.45 28.69
N LEU A 15 -19.16 -49.22 28.80
CA LEU A 15 -20.11 -48.67 27.83
C LEU A 15 -19.36 -47.77 26.85
N ALA A 16 -19.32 -48.18 25.58
CA ALA A 16 -18.93 -47.33 24.48
C ALA A 16 -20.06 -46.31 24.21
N MET A 17 -19.76 -45.03 24.37
CA MET A 17 -20.69 -43.95 24.04
C MET A 17 -20.25 -43.35 22.70
N ALA A 18 -20.90 -43.77 21.62
CA ALA A 18 -20.72 -43.17 20.31
C ALA A 18 -21.36 -41.77 20.33
N ALA A 19 -20.52 -40.74 20.43
CA ALA A 19 -20.94 -39.36 20.24
C ALA A 19 -21.17 -39.13 18.74
N ALA A 20 -22.43 -39.05 18.32
CA ALA A 20 -22.78 -38.58 16.99
C ALA A 20 -22.45 -37.08 16.91
N PHE A 21 -21.33 -36.75 16.25
CA PHE A 21 -21.07 -35.39 15.80
C PHE A 21 -22.08 -35.07 14.69
N VAL A 22 -23.13 -34.32 15.03
CA VAL A 22 -23.92 -33.62 14.02
C VAL A 22 -23.05 -32.49 13.51
N ALA A 23 -22.40 -32.71 12.37
CA ALA A 23 -21.76 -31.63 11.63
C ALA A 23 -22.86 -30.67 11.18
N ILE A 24 -22.98 -29.53 11.86
CA ILE A 24 -23.72 -28.39 11.32
C ILE A 24 -22.89 -27.94 10.11
N PRO A 25 -23.43 -27.96 8.88
CA PRO A 25 -22.72 -27.35 7.77
C PRO A 25 -22.63 -25.86 8.09
N VAL A 26 -21.42 -25.41 8.43
CA VAL A 26 -21.08 -23.99 8.29
C VAL A 26 -21.12 -23.77 6.78
N THR A 27 -22.26 -23.34 6.27
CA THR A 27 -22.31 -22.71 4.96
C THR A 27 -21.40 -21.50 5.09
N ALA A 28 -20.22 -21.56 4.48
CA ALA A 28 -19.51 -20.35 4.12
C ALA A 28 -20.55 -19.48 3.40
N ASN A 29 -20.95 -18.38 4.02
CA ASN A 29 -21.68 -17.36 3.30
C ASN A 29 -20.72 -16.97 2.18
N ALA A 30 -21.03 -17.37 0.95
CA ALA A 30 -20.53 -16.63 -0.19
C ALA A 30 -21.00 -15.20 0.04
N GLU A 31 -20.07 -14.27 0.28
CA GLU A 31 -20.40 -12.86 0.39
C GLU A 31 -21.26 -12.49 -0.81
N GLU A 32 -22.51 -12.10 -0.57
CA GLU A 32 -23.43 -11.73 -1.65
C GLU A 32 -22.85 -10.49 -2.32
N LYS A 33 -22.60 -10.57 -3.63
CA LYS A 33 -22.24 -9.41 -4.44
C LYS A 33 -23.30 -8.31 -4.26
N LEU A 34 -22.86 -7.07 -4.10
CA LEU A 34 -23.75 -5.91 -3.91
C LEU A 34 -24.81 -5.82 -5.02
N LYS A 35 -26.01 -5.37 -4.64
CA LYS A 35 -27.19 -5.24 -5.50
C LYS A 35 -27.26 -3.84 -6.09
N GLU A 36 -28.02 -3.69 -7.18
CA GLU A 36 -28.27 -2.40 -7.84
C GLU A 36 -28.70 -1.32 -6.83
N GLY A 37 -28.03 -0.16 -6.88
CA GLY A 37 -28.25 0.96 -5.98
C GLY A 37 -27.63 0.83 -4.57
N GLU A 38 -27.03 -0.31 -4.22
CA GLU A 38 -26.23 -0.43 -3.00
C GLU A 38 -24.89 0.29 -3.15
N LYS A 39 -24.39 0.82 -2.03
CA LYS A 39 -23.16 1.57 -1.96
C LYS A 39 -22.01 0.76 -1.36
N PHE A 40 -20.81 1.04 -1.82
CA PHE A 40 -19.56 0.55 -1.28
C PHE A 40 -18.64 1.73 -0.98
N GLU A 41 -18.14 1.80 0.24
CA GLU A 41 -17.22 2.85 0.69
C GLU A 41 -15.83 2.25 0.85
N LEU A 42 -14.82 2.91 0.29
CA LEU A 42 -13.41 2.54 0.38
C LEU A 42 -12.61 3.75 0.87
N THR A 43 -11.91 3.57 1.99
CA THR A 43 -10.94 4.54 2.49
C THR A 43 -9.54 4.10 2.09
N ILE A 44 -8.79 5.02 1.49
CA ILE A 44 -7.39 4.80 1.14
C ILE A 44 -6.54 5.79 1.93
N LEU A 45 -5.58 5.26 2.67
CA LEU A 45 -4.52 6.02 3.32
C LEU A 45 -3.25 5.90 2.47
N GLN A 46 -2.61 7.04 2.21
CA GLN A 46 -1.45 7.13 1.33
C GLN A 46 -0.29 7.86 2.00
N THR A 47 0.90 7.31 1.82
CA THR A 47 2.18 8.02 1.95
C THR A 47 2.96 7.91 0.65
N ASN A 48 3.99 8.72 0.44
CA ASN A 48 4.90 8.64 -0.71
C ASN A 48 6.18 9.45 -0.44
N ASP A 49 7.26 9.19 -1.17
CA ASP A 49 8.48 10.01 -1.20
C ASP A 49 9.09 10.29 0.19
N PHE A 50 9.09 9.31 1.10
CA PHE A 50 9.69 9.46 2.43
C PHE A 50 11.15 9.86 2.35
N HIS A 51 11.93 9.27 1.43
CA HIS A 51 13.36 9.59 1.29
C HIS A 51 14.15 9.46 2.62
N GLY A 52 13.74 8.58 3.53
CA GLY A 52 14.34 8.45 4.87
C GLY A 52 14.02 9.60 5.85
N HIS A 53 13.07 10.48 5.52
CA HIS A 53 12.51 11.51 6.39
C HIS A 53 11.31 10.97 7.15
N VAL A 54 11.58 10.41 8.33
CA VAL A 54 10.57 9.68 9.13
C VAL A 54 10.08 10.45 10.36
N ASP A 55 10.78 11.51 10.75
CA ASP A 55 10.53 12.30 11.96
C ASP A 55 11.23 13.67 11.84
N ASP A 56 10.59 14.59 11.13
CA ASP A 56 11.06 15.94 10.82
C ASP A 56 10.08 17.01 11.31
N ILE A 57 10.62 18.17 11.69
CA ILE A 57 9.85 19.38 11.98
C ILE A 57 10.42 20.50 11.13
N VAL A 58 9.61 21.06 10.24
CA VAL A 58 10.03 22.10 9.28
C VAL A 58 9.14 23.32 9.36
N THR A 59 9.70 24.48 9.01
CA THR A 59 8.93 25.70 8.79
C THR A 59 8.72 25.86 7.29
N LEU A 60 7.46 25.92 6.88
CA LEU A 60 7.02 26.11 5.50
C LEU A 60 7.25 27.56 5.05
N ASP A 61 7.14 27.80 3.74
CA ASP A 61 7.36 29.12 3.12
C ASP A 61 6.42 30.22 3.67
N ASP A 62 5.23 29.83 4.14
CA ASP A 62 4.25 30.73 4.75
C ASP A 62 4.50 31.00 6.25
N GLY A 63 5.52 30.36 6.83
CA GLY A 63 5.90 30.46 8.24
C GLY A 63 5.19 29.44 9.16
N THR A 64 4.33 28.58 8.62
CA THR A 64 3.68 27.51 9.37
C THR A 64 4.69 26.43 9.77
N VAL A 65 4.54 25.84 10.96
CA VAL A 65 5.37 24.70 11.40
C VAL A 65 4.65 23.42 11.01
N HIS A 66 5.28 22.64 10.15
CA HIS A 66 4.83 21.31 9.74
C HIS A 66 5.56 20.22 10.52
N HIS A 67 4.82 19.17 10.87
CA HIS A 67 5.33 17.98 11.53
C HIS A 67 5.18 16.78 10.59
N ASN A 68 6.30 16.23 10.12
CA ASN A 68 6.33 14.95 9.44
C ASN A 68 6.75 13.87 10.45
N SER A 69 5.87 12.94 10.80
CA SER A 69 6.19 11.90 11.77
C SER A 69 5.43 10.61 11.50
N ILE A 70 6.14 9.60 11.01
CA ILE A 70 5.56 8.30 10.65
C ILE A 70 4.98 7.57 11.87
N ALA A 71 5.56 7.77 13.06
CA ALA A 71 5.01 7.24 14.30
C ALA A 71 3.65 7.87 14.65
N LYS A 72 3.46 9.17 14.36
CA LYS A 72 2.15 9.81 14.51
C LYS A 72 1.17 9.38 13.42
N TYR A 73 1.65 9.14 12.20
CA TYR A 73 0.82 8.57 11.12
C TYR A 73 0.24 7.22 11.55
N ASN A 74 1.03 6.36 12.18
CA ASN A 74 0.53 5.06 12.63
C ASN A 74 -0.62 5.17 13.65
N THR A 75 -0.57 6.15 14.55
CA THR A 75 -1.68 6.38 15.49
C THR A 75 -2.98 6.71 14.75
N ILE A 76 -2.92 7.54 13.71
CA ILE A 76 -4.09 7.86 12.88
C ILE A 76 -4.53 6.64 12.06
N ILE A 77 -3.60 5.90 11.47
CA ILE A 77 -3.88 4.69 10.69
C ILE A 77 -4.66 3.69 11.53
N GLU A 78 -4.24 3.43 12.76
CA GLU A 78 -4.94 2.53 13.67
C GLU A 78 -6.31 3.08 14.09
N ASP A 79 -6.44 4.39 14.34
CA ASP A 79 -7.74 5.01 14.61
C ASP A 79 -8.70 4.84 13.42
N VAL A 80 -8.22 5.02 12.18
CA VAL A 80 -9.01 4.83 10.96
C VAL A 80 -9.41 3.36 10.80
N ARG A 81 -8.48 2.41 10.95
CA ARG A 81 -8.77 0.96 10.88
C ARG A 81 -9.77 0.48 11.92
N ASN A 82 -9.89 1.17 13.06
CA ASN A 82 -10.87 0.86 14.10
C ASN A 82 -12.28 1.38 13.79
N VAL A 83 -12.41 2.33 12.87
CA VAL A 83 -13.68 3.00 12.53
C VAL A 83 -14.20 2.57 11.17
N GLU A 84 -13.32 2.55 10.17
CA GLU A 84 -13.66 2.28 8.77
C GLU A 84 -13.58 0.77 8.47
N GLU A 85 -14.52 0.29 7.67
CA GLU A 85 -14.62 -1.14 7.35
C GLU A 85 -13.64 -1.58 6.25
N ASN A 86 -13.51 -0.77 5.20
CA ASN A 86 -12.71 -1.10 4.01
C ASN A 86 -11.57 -0.08 3.88
N VAL A 87 -10.40 -0.43 4.42
CA VAL A 87 -9.22 0.44 4.42
C VAL A 87 -8.11 -0.20 3.59
N LEU A 88 -7.47 0.60 2.74
CA LEU A 88 -6.18 0.29 2.13
C LEU A 88 -5.14 1.29 2.61
N LEU A 89 -3.98 0.81 3.03
CA LEU A 89 -2.81 1.63 3.33
C LEU A 89 -1.72 1.35 2.29
N VAL A 90 -1.32 2.38 1.53
CA VAL A 90 -0.38 2.22 0.42
C VAL A 90 0.74 3.25 0.43
N ASP A 91 1.88 2.89 -0.14
CA ASP A 91 3.01 3.81 -0.31
C ASP A 91 3.37 4.04 -1.79
N GLY A 92 3.53 5.30 -2.16
CA GLY A 92 3.84 5.76 -3.50
C GLY A 92 5.29 5.57 -3.95
N GLY A 93 6.17 4.94 -3.15
CA GLY A 93 7.57 4.70 -3.50
C GLY A 93 8.50 5.85 -3.13
N ASP A 94 9.78 5.73 -3.49
CA ASP A 94 10.87 6.60 -3.05
C ASP A 94 10.99 6.66 -1.51
N VAL A 95 10.90 5.50 -0.88
CA VAL A 95 10.89 5.40 0.58
C VAL A 95 12.25 5.77 1.20
N PHE A 96 13.35 5.61 0.47
CA PHE A 96 14.72 5.82 0.94
C PHE A 96 15.55 6.69 -0.04
N LEU A 97 16.85 6.83 0.26
CA LEU A 97 17.82 7.77 -0.33
C LEU A 97 17.53 9.23 0.03
N ARG A 98 18.59 10.06 0.10
CA ARG A 98 18.62 11.49 0.46
C ARG A 98 18.61 11.80 1.97
N GLY A 99 17.77 11.12 2.75
CA GLY A 99 17.65 11.32 4.19
C GLY A 99 18.77 10.72 5.04
N GLU A 100 18.56 10.74 6.35
CA GLU A 100 19.57 10.34 7.34
C GLU A 100 19.96 8.85 7.24
N PHE A 101 19.04 7.99 6.82
CA PHE A 101 19.21 6.53 6.77
C PHE A 101 19.66 5.97 5.42
N GLN A 102 20.02 6.82 4.45
CA GLN A 102 20.32 6.39 3.07
C GLN A 102 21.39 5.27 2.96
N ALA A 103 22.36 5.22 3.87
CA ALA A 103 23.38 4.17 3.90
C ALA A 103 22.83 2.79 4.27
N GLY A 104 21.68 2.74 4.96
CA GLY A 104 20.95 1.52 5.31
C GLY A 104 20.11 0.95 4.17
N GLN A 105 20.13 1.55 2.98
CA GLN A 105 19.51 1.01 1.75
C GLN A 105 18.05 0.55 1.94
N GLY A 106 17.25 1.35 2.65
CA GLY A 106 15.81 1.11 2.85
C GLY A 106 15.45 0.13 3.98
N GLU A 107 16.41 -0.35 4.78
CA GLU A 107 16.12 -1.30 5.88
C GLU A 107 15.18 -0.72 6.95
N LEU A 108 15.39 0.54 7.37
CA LEU A 108 14.49 1.18 8.33
C LEU A 108 13.11 1.34 7.72
N GLU A 109 13.04 1.91 6.52
CA GLU A 109 11.79 2.32 5.89
C GLU A 109 10.93 1.09 5.59
N THR A 110 11.50 0.02 5.05
CA THR A 110 10.79 -1.25 4.85
C THR A 110 10.37 -1.92 6.16
N SER A 111 11.12 -1.74 7.25
CA SER A 111 10.74 -2.24 8.58
C SER A 111 9.57 -1.47 9.18
N LEU A 112 9.54 -0.15 9.00
CA LEU A 112 8.43 0.72 9.41
C LEU A 112 7.15 0.36 8.64
N LEU A 113 7.21 0.31 7.30
CA LEU A 113 6.05 -0.04 6.47
C LEU A 113 5.48 -1.42 6.83
N LYS A 114 6.35 -2.39 7.13
CA LYS A 114 5.89 -3.71 7.62
C LYS A 114 5.25 -3.61 9.00
N ALA A 115 5.85 -2.88 9.94
CA ALA A 115 5.33 -2.75 11.30
C ALA A 115 3.97 -2.05 11.34
N MET A 116 3.70 -1.19 10.35
CA MET A 116 2.43 -0.48 10.18
C MET A 116 1.42 -1.25 9.31
N ASP A 117 1.75 -2.49 8.90
CA ASP A 117 0.92 -3.36 8.07
C ASP A 117 0.44 -2.69 6.77
N TYR A 118 1.34 -2.08 5.99
CA TYR A 118 1.00 -1.58 4.66
C TYR A 118 0.48 -2.69 3.74
N ASP A 119 -0.47 -2.36 2.86
CA ASP A 119 -1.10 -3.30 1.93
C ASP A 119 -0.33 -3.44 0.61
N ALA A 120 0.33 -2.38 0.17
CA ALA A 120 1.17 -2.37 -1.02
C ALA A 120 2.10 -1.15 -1.06
N MET A 121 3.16 -1.24 -1.86
CA MET A 121 3.92 -0.08 -2.32
C MET A 121 4.21 -0.19 -3.81
N VAL A 122 4.42 0.93 -4.49
CA VAL A 122 5.02 0.96 -5.83
C VAL A 122 6.52 1.28 -5.72
N LEU A 123 7.35 0.76 -6.62
CA LEU A 123 8.73 1.20 -6.71
C LEU A 123 8.78 2.58 -7.37
N GLY A 124 9.30 3.56 -6.65
CA GLY A 124 9.65 4.87 -7.16
C GLY A 124 10.98 4.88 -7.87
N ASN A 125 11.33 6.01 -8.48
CA ASN A 125 12.57 6.07 -9.25
C ASN A 125 13.83 5.83 -8.40
N ASN A 126 13.93 6.37 -7.19
CA ASN A 126 15.09 6.20 -6.32
C ASN A 126 15.15 4.78 -5.74
N ASP A 127 14.05 4.01 -5.76
CA ASP A 127 14.11 2.59 -5.42
C ASP A 127 14.91 1.75 -6.43
N PHE A 128 15.13 2.29 -7.63
CA PHE A 128 16.01 1.73 -8.66
C PHE A 128 17.46 2.24 -8.59
N ARG A 129 17.84 2.99 -7.55
CA ARG A 129 19.17 3.56 -7.40
C ARG A 129 19.84 3.01 -6.15
N VAL A 130 21.10 2.64 -6.26
CA VAL A 130 21.88 2.07 -5.14
C VAL A 130 22.77 3.13 -4.51
N TYR A 131 22.82 3.17 -3.17
CA TYR A 131 23.75 4.02 -2.43
C TYR A 131 25.19 3.45 -2.44
N PRO A 132 26.25 4.28 -2.61
CA PRO A 132 26.22 5.70 -2.95
C PRO A 132 25.67 5.98 -4.36
N ALA A 133 24.81 6.98 -4.44
CA ALA A 133 23.91 7.17 -5.57
C ALA A 133 24.68 7.47 -6.88
N GLY A 134 24.60 6.56 -7.87
CA GLY A 134 25.33 6.67 -9.15
C GLY A 134 26.53 5.73 -9.27
N GLU A 135 26.81 4.93 -8.25
CA GLU A 135 27.83 3.89 -8.28
C GLU A 135 27.23 2.48 -8.47
N GLY A 136 25.91 2.37 -8.55
CA GLY A 136 25.22 1.11 -8.67
C GLY A 136 25.35 0.44 -10.05
N THR A 137 25.00 -0.84 -10.04
CA THR A 137 24.97 -1.74 -11.19
C THR A 137 23.68 -2.54 -11.14
N PRO A 138 23.28 -3.23 -12.22
CA PRO A 138 22.16 -4.16 -12.17
C PRO A 138 22.29 -5.17 -11.03
N TYR A 139 23.49 -5.72 -10.83
CA TYR A 139 23.74 -6.68 -9.75
C TYR A 139 23.43 -6.10 -8.36
N SER A 140 23.94 -4.91 -8.05
CA SER A 140 23.71 -4.28 -6.74
C SER A 140 22.25 -3.86 -6.54
N LEU A 141 21.58 -3.44 -7.62
CA LEU A 141 20.14 -3.15 -7.59
C LEU A 141 19.34 -4.40 -7.21
N TYR A 142 19.61 -5.55 -7.84
CA TYR A 142 18.89 -6.78 -7.47
C TYR A 142 19.19 -7.25 -6.04
N GLU A 143 20.37 -6.99 -5.49
CA GLU A 143 20.64 -7.26 -4.07
C GLU A 143 19.82 -6.34 -3.15
N GLN A 144 19.70 -5.05 -3.49
CA GLN A 144 18.83 -4.10 -2.76
C GLN A 144 17.36 -4.52 -2.81
N LEU A 145 16.83 -4.86 -3.98
CA LEU A 145 15.45 -5.33 -4.13
C LEU A 145 15.21 -6.67 -3.39
N LYS A 146 16.21 -7.56 -3.31
CA LYS A 146 16.12 -8.75 -2.45
C LYS A 146 16.02 -8.40 -0.97
N ASN A 147 16.68 -7.33 -0.51
CA ASN A 147 16.53 -6.86 0.89
C ASN A 147 15.11 -6.36 1.13
N TYR A 148 14.57 -5.57 0.20
CA TYR A 148 13.20 -5.08 0.26
C TYR A 148 12.20 -6.23 0.44
N HIS A 149 12.26 -7.21 -0.45
CA HIS A 149 11.37 -8.36 -0.42
C HIS A 149 11.53 -9.25 0.82
N ARG A 150 12.70 -9.25 1.47
CA ARG A 150 12.90 -9.97 2.74
C ARG A 150 12.28 -9.24 3.93
N ASN A 151 12.22 -7.92 3.86
CA ASN A 151 11.78 -7.09 4.95
C ASN A 151 10.27 -6.88 4.95
N VAL A 152 9.62 -6.77 3.78
CA VAL A 152 8.17 -6.54 3.70
C VAL A 152 7.33 -7.83 3.62
N ASN A 153 6.09 -7.78 4.11
CA ASN A 153 5.09 -8.86 4.03
C ASN A 153 3.96 -8.58 3.02
N PHE A 154 4.03 -7.44 2.32
CA PHE A 154 3.07 -6.99 1.31
C PHE A 154 3.68 -6.98 -0.10
N PRO A 155 2.85 -6.96 -1.16
CA PRO A 155 3.34 -6.87 -2.53
C PRO A 155 3.99 -5.51 -2.83
N ILE A 156 5.14 -5.56 -3.49
CA ILE A 156 5.74 -4.44 -4.18
C ILE A 156 5.28 -4.45 -5.65
N LEU A 157 4.89 -3.29 -6.16
CA LEU A 157 4.27 -3.14 -7.46
C LEU A 157 5.15 -2.35 -8.45
N THR A 158 5.12 -2.76 -9.71
CA THR A 158 5.45 -1.95 -10.90
C THR A 158 4.98 -2.68 -12.14
N GLY A 159 4.14 -2.03 -12.94
CA GLY A 159 3.50 -2.58 -14.13
C GLY A 159 4.21 -2.26 -15.43
N ASN A 160 5.18 -1.35 -15.38
CA ASN A 160 5.81 -0.77 -16.55
C ASN A 160 7.34 -0.89 -16.54
N VAL A 161 7.91 -1.76 -15.70
CA VAL A 161 9.35 -2.06 -15.69
C VAL A 161 9.58 -3.55 -15.93
N ILE A 162 10.32 -3.87 -16.99
CA ILE A 162 10.60 -5.25 -17.40
C ILE A 162 12.09 -5.45 -17.65
N ASN A 163 12.56 -6.69 -17.53
CA ASN A 163 13.91 -7.05 -17.92
C ASN A 163 14.04 -7.14 -19.45
N LYS A 164 15.03 -6.43 -20.03
CA LYS A 164 15.25 -6.30 -21.48
C LYS A 164 15.46 -7.63 -22.19
N GLU A 165 16.14 -8.59 -21.56
CA GLU A 165 16.45 -9.87 -22.19
C GLU A 165 15.26 -10.83 -22.17
N THR A 166 14.50 -10.83 -21.08
CA THR A 166 13.44 -11.83 -20.85
C THR A 166 12.04 -11.33 -21.17
N GLY A 167 11.83 -10.01 -21.22
CA GLY A 167 10.53 -9.37 -21.35
C GLY A 167 9.60 -9.62 -20.15
N LYS A 168 10.15 -10.01 -19.00
CA LYS A 168 9.39 -10.33 -17.78
C LYS A 168 9.53 -9.23 -16.75
N TYR A 169 8.53 -9.11 -15.88
CA TYR A 169 8.62 -8.31 -14.66
C TYR A 169 9.79 -8.75 -13.77
N ILE A 170 10.28 -7.80 -12.99
CA ILE A 170 11.32 -8.02 -11.99
C ILE A 170 10.87 -9.10 -11.00
N GLN A 171 11.81 -9.94 -10.56
CA GLN A 171 11.51 -11.01 -9.62
C GLN A 171 10.85 -10.45 -8.35
N ASN A 172 9.74 -11.08 -7.93
CA ASN A 172 8.95 -10.71 -6.73
C ASN A 172 8.27 -9.33 -6.78
N VAL A 173 8.29 -8.66 -7.92
CA VAL A 173 7.49 -7.46 -8.17
C VAL A 173 6.31 -7.81 -9.07
N LYS A 174 5.13 -7.24 -8.80
CA LYS A 174 3.91 -7.52 -9.55
C LYS A 174 3.42 -6.26 -10.29
N PRO A 175 2.78 -6.40 -11.46
CA PRO A 175 2.18 -5.24 -12.13
C PRO A 175 1.00 -4.65 -11.36
N TRP A 176 0.25 -5.51 -10.67
CA TRP A 176 -0.94 -5.14 -9.92
C TRP A 176 -1.26 -6.18 -8.84
N LYS A 177 -2.17 -5.83 -7.93
CA LYS A 177 -2.70 -6.70 -6.88
C LYS A 177 -4.20 -6.47 -6.70
N GLY A 178 -4.98 -7.55 -6.63
CA GLY A 178 -6.37 -7.52 -6.20
C GLY A 178 -6.53 -7.65 -4.68
N PHE A 179 -7.43 -6.85 -4.13
CA PHE A 179 -7.90 -6.85 -2.74
C PHE A 179 -9.40 -7.10 -2.71
N THR A 180 -9.88 -7.90 -1.75
CA THR A 180 -11.30 -8.24 -1.64
C THR A 180 -11.88 -7.66 -0.36
N PHE A 181 -12.95 -6.87 -0.49
CA PHE A 181 -13.68 -6.27 0.61
C PHE A 181 -15.15 -6.60 0.47
N ASN A 182 -15.71 -7.42 1.37
CA ASN A 182 -17.13 -7.80 1.35
C ASN A 182 -17.62 -8.23 -0.06
N GLY A 183 -16.84 -9.08 -0.73
CA GLY A 183 -17.10 -9.57 -2.08
C GLY A 183 -16.76 -8.60 -3.24
N VAL A 184 -16.41 -7.35 -2.96
CA VAL A 184 -15.97 -6.35 -3.95
C VAL A 184 -14.49 -6.49 -4.22
N GLN A 185 -14.09 -6.55 -5.49
CA GLN A 185 -12.70 -6.67 -5.90
C GLN A 185 -12.10 -5.31 -6.29
N VAL A 186 -11.05 -4.89 -5.59
CA VAL A 186 -10.29 -3.66 -5.87
C VAL A 186 -8.94 -4.05 -6.46
N GLY A 187 -8.70 -3.68 -7.72
CA GLY A 187 -7.43 -3.85 -8.40
C GLY A 187 -6.54 -2.63 -8.22
N LEU A 188 -5.35 -2.82 -7.66
CA LEU A 188 -4.34 -1.77 -7.50
C LEU A 188 -3.20 -1.98 -8.51
N ILE A 189 -3.03 -1.06 -9.45
CA ILE A 189 -2.03 -1.12 -10.53
C ILE A 189 -0.87 -0.20 -10.15
N GLY A 190 0.36 -0.73 -10.11
CA GLY A 190 1.55 0.09 -9.82
C GLY A 190 2.21 0.60 -11.09
N LEU A 191 2.63 1.87 -11.15
CA LEU A 191 3.37 2.45 -12.28
C LEU A 191 4.54 3.30 -11.79
N THR A 192 5.70 3.18 -12.43
CA THR A 192 6.96 3.85 -12.05
C THR A 192 7.36 4.89 -13.10
N SER A 193 7.99 5.99 -12.66
CA SER A 193 8.55 7.02 -13.55
C SER A 193 9.56 6.47 -14.56
N MET A 194 9.57 7.04 -15.76
CA MET A 194 10.58 6.83 -16.79
C MET A 194 11.95 7.46 -16.47
N LYS A 195 12.06 8.22 -15.37
CA LYS A 195 13.28 8.96 -14.98
C LYS A 195 14.56 8.10 -14.96
N PRO A 196 14.59 6.85 -14.43
CA PRO A 196 15.81 6.04 -14.44
C PRO A 196 16.36 5.80 -15.85
N GLU A 197 15.49 5.46 -16.80
CA GLU A 197 15.87 5.23 -18.20
C GLU A 197 16.24 6.54 -18.91
N ILE A 198 15.41 7.58 -18.79
CA ILE A 198 15.66 8.90 -19.41
C ILE A 198 17.00 9.49 -18.95
N ARG A 199 17.36 9.29 -17.68
CA ARG A 199 18.62 9.76 -17.10
C ARG A 199 19.80 8.83 -17.38
N GLY A 200 19.58 7.66 -17.96
CA GLY A 200 20.62 6.69 -18.32
C GLY A 200 21.36 6.12 -17.12
N TRP A 201 20.65 5.76 -16.05
CA TRP A 201 21.28 5.17 -14.86
C TRP A 201 21.86 3.78 -15.14
N ASN A 202 23.09 3.56 -14.67
CA ASN A 202 23.76 2.27 -14.86
C ASN A 202 23.08 1.14 -14.08
N ASP A 203 22.47 1.45 -12.94
CA ASP A 203 21.72 0.54 -12.08
C ASP A 203 20.64 -0.24 -12.85
N VAL A 204 20.02 0.39 -13.85
CA VAL A 204 18.88 -0.15 -14.61
C VAL A 204 19.24 -0.53 -16.05
N ALA A 205 20.53 -0.71 -16.35
CA ALA A 205 21.00 -0.93 -17.73
C ALA A 205 20.37 -2.16 -18.42
N ASP A 206 19.91 -3.15 -17.66
CA ASP A 206 19.24 -4.38 -18.13
C ASP A 206 17.70 -4.33 -18.03
N LEU A 207 17.13 -3.18 -17.63
CA LEU A 207 15.69 -2.95 -17.52
C LEU A 207 15.19 -2.00 -18.61
N ASP A 208 13.95 -2.20 -19.02
CA ASP A 208 13.19 -1.37 -19.95
C ASP A 208 12.04 -0.72 -19.19
N PHE A 209 11.83 0.58 -19.37
CA PHE A 209 10.71 1.31 -18.78
C PHE A 209 9.72 1.61 -19.89
N ILE A 210 8.46 1.21 -19.68
CA ILE A 210 7.36 1.43 -20.61
C ILE A 210 6.63 2.69 -20.16
N GLU A 211 6.20 3.53 -21.10
CA GLU A 211 5.45 4.75 -20.76
C GLU A 211 4.22 4.42 -19.89
N PRO A 212 3.98 5.13 -18.77
CA PRO A 212 2.96 4.76 -17.80
C PRO A 212 1.56 4.58 -18.39
N VAL A 213 1.10 5.52 -19.22
CA VAL A 213 -0.21 5.41 -19.90
C VAL A 213 -0.26 4.24 -20.88
N GLU A 214 0.84 3.91 -21.56
CA GLU A 214 0.92 2.74 -22.45
C GLU A 214 0.78 1.45 -21.64
N ALA A 215 1.54 1.32 -20.55
CA ALA A 215 1.47 0.16 -19.66
C ALA A 215 0.10 0.02 -18.99
N LEU A 216 -0.50 1.13 -18.54
CA LEU A 216 -1.85 1.13 -17.98
C LEU A 216 -2.87 0.58 -18.98
N ASN A 217 -2.87 1.09 -20.22
CA ASN A 217 -3.79 0.61 -21.26
C ASN A 217 -3.61 -0.88 -21.59
N ALA A 218 -2.39 -1.41 -21.46
CA ALA A 218 -2.12 -2.83 -21.65
C ALA A 218 -2.61 -3.70 -20.48
N LEU A 219 -2.49 -3.20 -19.24
CA LEU A 219 -2.85 -3.93 -18.02
C LEU A 219 -4.35 -3.88 -17.71
N LEU A 220 -4.97 -2.72 -17.90
CA LEU A 220 -6.32 -2.43 -17.42
C LEU A 220 -7.39 -3.43 -17.90
N PRO A 221 -7.36 -3.97 -19.14
CA PRO A 221 -8.30 -5.00 -19.56
C PRO A 221 -8.24 -6.26 -18.69
N GLU A 222 -7.05 -6.77 -18.37
CA GLU A 222 -6.89 -7.97 -17.52
C GLU A 222 -7.32 -7.68 -16.07
N VAL A 223 -6.99 -6.49 -15.57
CA VAL A 223 -7.35 -6.08 -14.20
C VAL A 223 -8.86 -5.92 -14.06
N SER A 224 -9.52 -5.32 -15.05
CA SER A 224 -10.97 -5.10 -15.09
C SER A 224 -11.77 -6.39 -15.25
N GLU A 225 -11.19 -7.45 -15.82
CA GLU A 225 -11.82 -8.78 -15.83
C GLU A 225 -11.89 -9.40 -14.42
N LYS A 226 -11.04 -8.94 -13.49
CA LYS A 226 -10.83 -9.53 -12.17
C LYS A 226 -11.20 -8.60 -11.02
N SER A 227 -11.51 -7.33 -11.32
CA SER A 227 -11.73 -6.27 -10.35
C SER A 227 -12.98 -5.48 -10.71
N ASP A 228 -13.76 -5.08 -9.71
CA ASP A 228 -14.91 -4.20 -9.87
C ASP A 228 -14.47 -2.72 -9.85
N ILE A 229 -13.35 -2.41 -9.19
CA ILE A 229 -12.78 -1.05 -9.04
C ILE A 229 -11.29 -1.11 -9.41
N ASN A 230 -10.79 -0.14 -10.19
CA ASN A 230 -9.38 -0.07 -10.57
C ASN A 230 -8.74 1.23 -10.07
N ILE A 231 -7.72 1.10 -9.22
CA ILE A 231 -6.96 2.20 -8.63
C ILE A 231 -5.53 2.14 -9.17
N VAL A 232 -4.96 3.30 -9.51
CA VAL A 232 -3.57 3.42 -9.95
C VAL A 232 -2.73 3.97 -8.81
N LEU A 233 -1.70 3.23 -8.40
CA LEU A 233 -0.63 3.68 -7.51
C LEU A 233 0.56 4.11 -8.37
N SER A 234 0.73 5.42 -8.52
CA SER A 234 1.62 6.01 -9.51
C SER A 234 2.79 6.72 -8.84
N HIS A 235 3.99 6.35 -9.25
CA HIS A 235 5.21 7.13 -9.09
C HIS A 235 5.65 7.72 -10.43
N ALA A 236 4.71 8.20 -11.25
CA ALA A 236 5.02 8.78 -12.57
C ALA A 236 5.15 10.31 -12.55
N GLY A 237 4.66 10.96 -11.48
CA GLY A 237 4.66 12.40 -11.30
C GLY A 237 3.33 13.03 -11.69
N ASN A 238 2.93 14.08 -10.96
CA ASN A 238 1.60 14.69 -11.08
C ASN A 238 1.15 15.01 -12.54
N PRO A 239 1.98 15.57 -13.44
CA PRO A 239 1.56 15.79 -14.82
C PRO A 239 1.15 14.50 -15.56
N GLU A 240 1.85 13.39 -15.30
CA GLU A 240 1.50 12.09 -15.89
C GLU A 240 0.31 11.46 -15.17
N ASP A 241 0.13 11.72 -13.86
CA ASP A 241 -1.04 11.29 -13.09
C ASP A 241 -2.35 11.86 -13.67
N HIS A 242 -2.33 13.09 -14.19
CA HIS A 242 -3.47 13.65 -14.95
C HIS A 242 -3.77 12.86 -16.23
N ASN A 243 -2.74 12.42 -16.96
CA ASN A 243 -2.94 11.58 -18.15
C ASN A 243 -3.49 10.20 -17.79
N LEU A 244 -2.99 9.60 -16.71
CA LEU A 244 -3.47 8.31 -16.17
C LEU A 244 -4.93 8.41 -15.73
N ALA A 245 -5.31 9.50 -15.06
CA ALA A 245 -6.67 9.73 -14.58
C ALA A 245 -7.69 9.92 -15.73
N GLN A 246 -7.25 10.27 -16.93
CA GLN A 246 -8.11 10.38 -18.11
C GLN A 246 -8.39 9.03 -18.80
N VAL A 247 -7.77 7.93 -18.36
CA VAL A 247 -7.97 6.60 -18.94
C VAL A 247 -9.32 6.02 -18.47
N PRO A 248 -10.25 5.66 -19.38
CA PRO A 248 -11.52 5.03 -19.02
C PRO A 248 -11.32 3.75 -18.21
N GLY A 249 -12.14 3.53 -17.19
CA GLY A 249 -12.02 2.39 -16.27
C GLY A 249 -11.10 2.62 -15.06
N VAL A 250 -10.36 3.72 -14.99
CA VAL A 250 -9.65 4.16 -13.77
C VAL A 250 -10.63 4.86 -12.82
N SER A 251 -10.56 4.52 -11.53
CA SER A 251 -11.40 5.10 -10.48
C SER A 251 -10.69 6.11 -9.58
N ALA A 252 -9.37 6.01 -9.41
CA ALA A 252 -8.55 7.00 -8.71
C ALA A 252 -7.07 6.86 -9.08
N VAL A 253 -6.30 7.94 -8.94
CA VAL A 253 -4.84 7.94 -9.04
C VAL A 253 -4.22 8.43 -7.74
N LEU A 254 -3.38 7.58 -7.15
CA LEU A 254 -2.60 7.81 -5.95
C LEU A 254 -1.17 8.15 -6.41
N GLY A 255 -0.88 9.43 -6.58
CA GLY A 255 0.33 9.97 -7.21
C GLY A 255 1.49 10.19 -6.23
N ALA A 256 2.70 10.31 -6.77
CA ALA A 256 3.97 10.51 -6.05
C ALA A 256 4.98 11.24 -6.98
N ASP A 257 6.29 11.17 -6.69
CA ASP A 257 7.44 11.55 -7.56
C ASP A 257 7.71 13.06 -7.69
N THR A 258 6.67 13.89 -7.69
CA THR A 258 6.80 15.36 -7.85
C THR A 258 6.88 16.11 -6.53
N HIS A 259 6.71 15.40 -5.41
CA HIS A 259 6.62 15.93 -4.05
C HIS A 259 5.51 16.99 -3.90
N LYS A 260 4.46 16.93 -4.74
CA LYS A 260 3.39 17.94 -4.70
C LYS A 260 2.53 17.70 -3.46
N VAL A 261 2.28 18.76 -2.71
CA VAL A 261 1.29 18.77 -1.64
C VAL A 261 -0.07 19.02 -2.26
N ILE A 262 -0.92 17.99 -2.32
CA ILE A 262 -2.31 18.07 -2.80
C ILE A 262 -3.21 18.03 -1.57
N GLU A 263 -3.55 19.22 -1.03
CA GLU A 263 -4.38 19.34 0.19
C GLU A 263 -5.78 18.74 0.03
N THR A 264 -6.35 18.84 -1.17
CA THR A 264 -7.64 18.24 -1.57
C THR A 264 -7.49 17.67 -2.98
N PRO A 265 -8.14 16.53 -3.32
CA PRO A 265 -7.92 15.87 -4.60
C PRO A 265 -8.08 16.80 -5.80
N GLU A 266 -7.19 16.64 -6.76
CA GLU A 266 -7.37 17.17 -8.11
C GLU A 266 -8.23 16.20 -8.91
N TYR A 267 -8.77 16.63 -10.05
CA TYR A 267 -9.75 15.83 -10.79
C TYR A 267 -9.56 15.89 -12.29
N GLU A 268 -9.75 14.76 -12.94
CA GLU A 268 -9.85 14.62 -14.39
C GLU A 268 -11.10 13.84 -14.79
N PHE A 269 -11.71 14.19 -15.91
CA PHE A 269 -12.84 13.43 -16.44
C PHE A 269 -12.35 12.40 -17.46
N ASN A 270 -12.57 11.11 -17.19
CA ASN A 270 -12.12 10.02 -18.08
C ASN A 270 -13.16 9.62 -19.16
N GLY A 271 -14.26 10.37 -19.28
CA GLY A 271 -15.39 10.01 -20.13
C GLY A 271 -16.54 9.32 -19.39
N GLU A 272 -16.32 8.87 -18.16
CA GLU A 272 -17.29 8.12 -17.35
C GLU A 272 -17.52 8.78 -15.99
N VAL A 273 -16.44 9.09 -15.25
CA VAL A 273 -16.47 9.67 -13.90
C VAL A 273 -15.42 10.77 -13.74
N MET A 274 -15.56 11.60 -12.71
CA MET A 274 -14.48 12.48 -12.25
C MET A 274 -13.53 11.63 -11.40
N VAL A 275 -12.31 11.44 -11.87
CA VAL A 275 -11.28 10.62 -11.22
C VAL A 275 -10.44 11.51 -10.29
N PRO A 276 -10.44 11.25 -8.97
CA PRO A 276 -9.58 11.98 -8.04
C PRO A 276 -8.11 11.61 -8.20
N ILE A 277 -7.24 12.60 -8.02
CA ILE A 277 -5.78 12.50 -8.02
C ILE A 277 -5.27 13.05 -6.69
N THR A 278 -4.42 12.30 -6.01
CA THR A 278 -3.86 12.66 -4.69
C THR A 278 -2.34 12.53 -4.69
N GLN A 279 -1.65 13.25 -3.80
CA GLN A 279 -0.22 13.14 -3.52
C GLN A 279 0.08 13.82 -2.18
N ALA A 280 0.90 13.20 -1.34
CA ALA A 280 1.08 13.58 0.05
C ALA A 280 2.43 14.27 0.32
N GLY A 281 2.86 15.17 -0.57
CA GLY A 281 4.12 15.90 -0.41
C GLY A 281 5.35 15.01 -0.64
N GLY A 282 6.45 15.26 0.08
CA GLY A 282 7.67 14.46 -0.01
C GLY A 282 8.83 15.00 0.84
N GLU A 283 9.84 14.17 1.08
CA GLU A 283 10.98 14.46 1.97
C GLU A 283 10.52 14.96 3.36
N GLN A 284 11.01 16.11 3.83
CA GLN A 284 10.62 16.66 5.14
C GLN A 284 9.19 17.19 5.16
N GLU A 285 8.61 17.53 4.00
CA GLU A 285 7.25 18.04 3.85
C GLU A 285 6.28 16.94 3.41
N ASN A 286 6.40 15.78 4.06
CA ASN A 286 5.55 14.63 3.82
C ASN A 286 4.32 14.63 4.75
N TYR A 287 3.23 14.02 4.32
CA TYR A 287 1.95 13.95 5.03
C TYR A 287 1.38 12.52 4.98
N LEU A 288 0.44 12.21 5.87
CA LEU A 288 -0.49 11.10 5.67
C LEU A 288 -1.71 11.63 4.89
N GLY A 289 -1.91 11.13 3.67
CA GLY A 289 -3.09 11.43 2.87
C GLY A 289 -4.24 10.46 3.14
N ARG A 290 -5.48 10.96 3.05
CA ARG A 290 -6.71 10.17 3.04
C ARG A 290 -7.52 10.48 1.79
N LEU A 291 -8.04 9.44 1.16
CA LEU A 291 -9.01 9.50 0.07
C LEU A 291 -10.16 8.55 0.39
N ASP A 292 -11.36 9.09 0.51
CA ASP A 292 -12.60 8.32 0.66
C ASP A 292 -13.32 8.28 -0.67
N LEU A 293 -13.72 7.08 -1.10
CA LEU A 293 -14.40 6.82 -2.36
C LEU A 293 -15.71 6.09 -2.09
N THR A 294 -16.81 6.63 -2.61
CA THR A 294 -18.11 5.97 -2.58
C THR A 294 -18.50 5.52 -3.98
N PHE A 295 -18.71 4.21 -4.11
CA PHE A 295 -19.21 3.58 -5.31
C PHE A 295 -20.67 3.17 -5.15
N GLU A 296 -21.43 3.21 -6.23
CA GLU A 296 -22.80 2.68 -6.30
C GLU A 296 -22.87 1.65 -7.43
N VAL A 297 -23.60 0.56 -7.19
CA VAL A 297 -23.87 -0.42 -8.25
C VAL A 297 -24.89 0.17 -9.23
N VAL A 298 -24.45 0.48 -10.45
CA VAL A 298 -25.27 1.03 -11.54
C VAL A 298 -25.12 0.15 -12.77
N ASP A 299 -26.24 -0.38 -13.27
CA ASP A 299 -26.28 -1.35 -14.36
C ASP A 299 -25.41 -2.60 -14.08
N GLY A 300 -25.35 -3.01 -12.81
CA GLY A 300 -24.54 -4.13 -12.35
C GLY A 300 -23.01 -3.89 -12.32
N GLN A 301 -22.55 -2.64 -12.44
CA GLN A 301 -21.15 -2.24 -12.35
C GLN A 301 -20.94 -1.24 -11.21
N MET A 302 -19.77 -1.28 -10.56
CA MET A 302 -19.40 -0.25 -9.59
C MET A 302 -19.11 1.06 -10.32
N LYS A 303 -19.84 2.12 -10.01
CA LYS A 303 -19.56 3.47 -10.50
C LYS A 303 -19.22 4.38 -9.34
N LEU A 304 -18.12 5.12 -9.47
CA LEU A 304 -17.76 6.16 -8.51
C LEU A 304 -18.83 7.26 -8.55
N VAL A 305 -19.44 7.55 -7.40
CA VAL A 305 -20.49 8.58 -7.26
C VAL A 305 -20.07 9.75 -6.39
N GLU A 306 -19.09 9.54 -5.50
CA GLU A 306 -18.57 10.57 -4.60
C GLU A 306 -17.12 10.25 -4.22
N SER A 307 -16.31 11.29 -4.07
CA SER A 307 -14.95 11.19 -3.57
C SER A 307 -14.61 12.44 -2.77
N ASP A 308 -13.90 12.26 -1.66
CA ASP A 308 -13.35 13.35 -0.85
C ASP A 308 -11.96 12.95 -0.34
N GLY A 309 -11.10 13.93 -0.08
CA GLY A 309 -9.75 13.63 0.39
C GLY A 309 -9.07 14.83 1.02
N PHE A 310 -8.12 14.53 1.89
CA PHE A 310 -7.38 15.52 2.65
C PHE A 310 -6.05 14.98 3.17
N LEU A 311 -5.19 15.88 3.64
CA LEU A 311 -3.96 15.55 4.34
C LEU A 311 -4.15 15.73 5.85
N TYR A 312 -3.66 14.80 6.66
CA TYR A 312 -3.74 14.91 8.11
C TYR A 312 -2.71 15.91 8.66
N ASP A 313 -3.15 16.80 9.55
CA ASP A 313 -2.27 17.56 10.45
C ASP A 313 -1.97 16.72 11.70
N VAL A 314 -0.70 16.36 11.90
CA VAL A 314 -0.26 15.53 13.03
C VAL A 314 0.38 16.31 14.16
N THR A 315 0.30 17.64 14.14
CA THR A 315 0.92 18.52 15.16
C THR A 315 0.53 18.09 16.58
N ASN A 316 -0.76 17.82 16.80
CA ASN A 316 -1.31 17.47 18.12
C ASN A 316 -1.57 15.97 18.32
N VAL A 317 -1.03 15.12 17.45
CA VAL A 317 -1.18 13.66 17.54
C VAL A 317 -0.04 13.08 18.38
N SER A 318 -0.36 12.12 19.23
CA SER A 318 0.65 11.39 20.00
C SER A 318 1.35 10.39 19.07
N ALA A 319 2.67 10.25 19.20
CA ALA A 319 3.41 9.25 18.43
C ALA A 319 3.10 7.83 18.94
N ASP A 320 2.98 6.89 18.01
CA ASP A 320 2.94 5.47 18.32
C ASP A 320 4.28 5.04 18.97
N PRO A 321 4.26 4.50 20.19
CA PRO A 321 5.49 4.16 20.91
C PRO A 321 6.26 2.98 20.30
N GLU A 322 5.59 2.05 19.63
CA GLU A 322 6.25 0.89 19.00
C GLU A 322 6.96 1.33 17.71
N ILE A 323 6.31 2.16 16.90
CA ILE A 323 6.93 2.72 15.69
C ILE A 323 8.08 3.66 16.05
N GLN A 324 7.90 4.52 17.05
CA GLN A 324 8.98 5.40 17.51
C GLN A 324 10.20 4.60 18.01
N ALA A 325 9.98 3.48 18.71
CA ALA A 325 11.06 2.65 19.21
C ALA A 325 11.92 2.04 18.08
N ILE A 326 11.32 1.71 16.93
CA ILE A 326 12.06 1.25 15.74
C ILE A 326 12.99 2.35 15.25
N ILE A 327 12.49 3.58 15.09
CA ILE A 327 13.28 4.73 14.64
C ILE A 327 14.45 4.99 15.60
N ASP A 328 14.16 5.03 16.90
CA ASP A 328 15.17 5.29 17.94
C ASP A 328 16.26 4.21 17.97
N GLN A 329 15.88 2.94 17.75
CA GLN A 329 16.85 1.84 17.65
C GLN A 329 17.81 2.06 16.48
N TYR A 330 17.30 2.33 15.28
CA TYR A 330 18.14 2.56 14.10
C TYR A 330 19.04 3.79 14.26
N ARG A 331 18.54 4.88 14.85
CA ARG A 331 19.36 6.07 15.20
C ARG A 331 20.48 5.71 16.17
N ALA A 332 20.21 4.87 17.17
CA ALA A 332 21.23 4.44 18.13
C ALA A 332 22.31 3.57 17.47
N GLU A 333 21.93 2.65 16.59
CA GLU A 333 22.84 1.78 15.85
C GLU A 333 23.73 2.57 14.89
N MET A 334 23.17 3.55 14.19
CA MET A 334 23.91 4.44 13.29
C MET A 334 24.96 5.27 14.04
N ASN A 335 24.62 5.81 15.21
CA ASN A 335 25.54 6.62 16.02
C ASN A 335 26.67 5.80 16.68
N ALA A 336 26.56 4.47 16.70
CA ALA A 336 27.57 3.59 17.29
C ALA A 336 28.68 3.17 16.31
N GLN A 337 28.53 3.47 15.01
CA GLN A 337 29.48 3.14 13.92
C GLN A 337 30.45 4.29 13.65
#